data_AF-A0A5C6A9Q9-F1
#
_entry.id   AF-A0A5C6A9Q9-F1
#
_cell.length_a   1.000
_cell.length_b   1.000
_cell.length_c   1.000
_cell.angle_alpha   90.00
_cell.angle_beta   90.00
_cell.angle_gamma   90.00
#
_symmetry.space_group_name_H-M   'P 1'
#
loop_
_entity.id
_entity.type
_entity.pdbx_description
1 polymer ?
#
loop_
_entity_poly.entity_id
_entity_poly.type
_entity_poly.pdbx_seq_one_letter_code
_entity_poly.pdbx_strand_id
1 'polypeptide(L)'
;MGPFSPQGSLLISSDQRKPTTTDAGIPVASQKHSLTVGPDGPIVLHDHYLIEQMANFNRERIAERQPHAKGSGAFGHFEVTQDLSQYTKAAVFQPGTKTDTLIRFSTVAGERGSPDTWRDPRGFALKFYTSQGNYDMVGNNTPVFFIRDPLKFQHFIRSQKRRADNGLRDHDMQ
;
A
#
# COMPACT_ATOMS: atom_id res chain seq x y z
N MET A 1 30.00 12.78 4.40
CA MET A 1 29.83 12.23 5.75
C MET A 1 29.59 13.38 6.71
N GLY A 2 28.33 13.62 7.11
CA GLY A 2 28.03 14.49 8.24
C GLY A 2 28.05 13.65 9.52
N PRO A 3 28.56 14.18 10.65
CA PRO A 3 28.62 13.42 11.88
C PRO A 3 27.20 13.20 12.42
N PHE A 4 26.85 11.94 12.61
CA PHE A 4 25.70 11.52 13.42
C PHE A 4 26.00 11.95 14.85
N SER A 5 25.27 12.96 15.34
CA SER A 5 25.28 13.33 16.75
C SER A 5 24.67 12.18 17.56
N PRO A 6 25.35 11.67 18.61
CA PRO A 6 24.79 10.65 19.47
C PRO A 6 23.61 11.22 20.27
N GLN A 7 22.65 10.33 20.48
CA GLN A 7 21.31 10.60 20.95
C GLN A 7 21.30 11.40 22.26
N GLY A 8 20.66 12.58 22.24
CA GLY A 8 20.04 13.13 23.43
C GLY A 8 19.02 12.10 23.92
N SER A 9 19.21 11.60 25.15
CA SER A 9 18.23 10.74 25.79
C SER A 9 16.91 11.51 25.89
N LEU A 10 15.97 11.22 25.00
CA LEU A 10 14.59 11.60 25.20
C LEU A 10 14.12 10.76 26.39
N LEU A 11 14.22 11.33 27.59
CA LEU A 11 13.45 10.87 28.74
C LEU A 11 11.99 10.95 28.31
N ILE A 12 11.45 9.85 27.78
CA ILE A 12 10.01 9.67 27.66
C ILE A 12 9.53 9.63 29.11
N SER A 13 9.12 10.79 29.61
CA SER A 13 8.38 10.91 30.86
C SER A 13 7.26 9.88 30.83
N SER A 14 7.35 8.91 31.74
CA SER A 14 6.34 7.91 31.95
C SER A 14 5.08 8.59 32.49
N ASP A 15 3.99 8.44 31.73
CA ASP A 15 2.59 8.59 32.15
C ASP A 15 1.95 10.00 32.10
N GLN A 16 1.90 10.57 30.90
CA GLN A 16 0.82 11.50 30.51
C GLN A 16 0.12 10.94 29.27
N ARG A 17 -0.88 10.07 29.49
CA ARG A 17 -1.69 9.52 28.40
C ARG A 17 -2.37 10.69 27.69
N LYS A 18 -1.96 10.97 26.45
CA LYS A 18 -2.61 12.02 25.63
C LYS A 18 -4.10 11.69 25.52
N PRO A 19 -5.01 12.68 25.67
CA PRO A 19 -6.43 12.44 25.49
C PRO A 19 -6.69 12.01 24.05
N THR A 20 -7.68 11.15 23.83
CA THR A 20 -8.22 10.97 22.49
C THR A 20 -8.86 12.28 22.05
N THR A 21 -8.68 12.63 20.79
CA THR A 21 -9.20 13.86 20.21
C THR A 21 -10.07 13.58 18.98
N THR A 22 -10.90 14.56 18.62
CA THR A 22 -11.47 14.67 17.28
C THR A 22 -10.38 14.97 16.24
N ASP A 23 -10.76 14.95 14.95
CA ASP A 23 -9.88 15.36 13.84
C ASP A 23 -9.42 16.83 13.94
N ALA A 24 -10.19 17.68 14.65
CA ALA A 24 -9.84 19.07 14.94
C ALA A 24 -8.93 19.23 16.19
N GLY A 25 -8.55 18.13 16.83
CA GLY A 25 -7.70 18.14 18.03
C GLY A 25 -8.43 18.45 19.34
N ILE A 26 -9.76 18.42 19.36
CA ILE A 26 -10.57 18.69 20.56
C ILE A 26 -10.63 17.42 21.41
N PRO A 27 -10.31 17.46 22.72
CA PRO A 27 -10.45 16.29 23.60
C PRO A 27 -11.87 15.72 23.60
N VAL A 28 -11.99 14.40 23.42
CA VAL A 28 -13.29 13.72 23.43
C VAL A 28 -13.68 13.32 24.85
N ALA A 29 -14.96 13.50 25.20
CA ALA A 29 -15.46 13.14 26.52
C ALA A 29 -15.62 11.62 26.71
N SER A 30 -16.01 10.89 25.66
CA SER A 30 -16.22 9.44 25.70
C SER A 30 -15.95 8.80 24.33
N GLN A 31 -15.31 7.63 24.34
CA GLN A 31 -15.15 6.76 23.17
C GLN A 31 -16.08 5.54 23.21
N LYS A 32 -16.79 5.33 24.33
CA LYS A 32 -17.56 4.11 24.59
C LYS A 32 -19.05 4.31 24.49
N HIS A 33 -19.51 5.57 24.57
CA HIS A 33 -20.92 5.92 24.66
C HIS A 33 -21.19 7.11 23.77
N SER A 34 -22.25 7.01 22.97
CA SER A 34 -22.83 8.11 22.23
C SER A 34 -23.56 9.07 23.16
N LEU A 35 -23.76 10.30 22.71
CA LEU A 35 -24.54 11.31 23.41
C LEU A 35 -26.04 11.09 23.18
N THR A 36 -26.80 10.88 24.25
CA THR A 36 -28.23 10.55 24.22
C THR A 36 -29.07 11.51 25.08
N VAL A 37 -30.38 11.58 24.81
CA VAL A 37 -31.34 12.29 25.69
C VAL A 37 -31.76 11.37 26.85
N GLY A 38 -30.92 11.28 27.88
CA GLY A 38 -31.11 10.35 29.00
C GLY A 38 -30.63 8.92 28.69
N PRO A 39 -30.65 8.00 29.67
CA PRO A 39 -30.04 6.68 29.53
C PRO A 39 -30.61 5.81 28.40
N ASP A 40 -31.92 5.91 28.15
CA ASP A 40 -32.65 5.11 27.15
C ASP A 40 -33.22 5.97 26.00
N GLY A 41 -32.75 7.21 25.87
CA GLY A 41 -33.21 8.14 24.84
C GLY A 41 -32.47 8.00 23.50
N PRO A 42 -32.93 8.70 22.46
CA PRO A 42 -32.28 8.70 21.16
C PRO A 42 -30.90 9.38 21.21
N ILE A 43 -30.02 9.00 20.28
CA ILE A 43 -28.77 9.71 20.00
C ILE A 43 -29.08 11.06 19.36
N VAL A 44 -28.37 12.09 19.79
CA VAL A 44 -28.54 13.46 19.28
C VAL A 44 -27.63 13.75 18.10
N LEU A 45 -28.10 14.56 17.15
CA LEU A 45 -27.33 14.94 15.95
C LEU A 45 -26.05 15.74 16.27
N HIS A 46 -25.97 16.40 17.42
CA HIS A 46 -24.78 17.16 17.82
C HIS A 46 -23.71 16.31 18.53
N ASP A 47 -23.86 14.99 18.53
CA ASP A 47 -22.76 14.05 18.79
C ASP A 47 -21.77 14.06 17.62
N HIS A 48 -20.98 15.14 17.54
CA HIS A 48 -20.06 15.36 16.44
C HIS A 48 -18.97 14.28 16.37
N TYR A 49 -18.54 13.74 17.52
CA TYR A 49 -17.52 12.71 17.55
C TYR A 49 -18.03 11.38 16.96
N LEU A 50 -19.24 10.96 17.29
CA LEU A 50 -19.86 9.79 16.67
C LEU A 50 -19.95 9.95 15.14
N ILE A 51 -20.46 11.10 14.68
CA ILE A 51 -20.64 11.38 13.25
C ILE A 51 -19.31 11.38 12.52
N GLU A 52 -18.28 12.00 13.11
CA GLU A 52 -16.91 12.02 12.57
C GLU A 52 -16.34 10.60 12.41
N GLN A 53 -16.43 9.76 13.45
CA GLN A 53 -15.92 8.39 13.38
C GLN A 53 -16.67 7.55 12.33
N MET A 54 -18.00 7.67 12.25
CA MET A 54 -18.79 7.01 11.21
C MET A 54 -18.43 7.51 9.80
N ALA A 55 -18.21 8.81 9.65
CA ALA A 55 -17.84 9.42 8.38
C ALA A 55 -16.46 8.94 7.89
N ASN A 56 -15.48 8.84 8.80
CA ASN A 56 -14.15 8.32 8.52
C ASN A 56 -14.21 6.83 8.17
N PHE A 57 -14.90 6.02 8.98
CA PHE A 57 -15.07 4.57 8.74
C PHE A 57 -15.66 4.28 7.35
N ASN A 58 -16.74 4.98 6.99
CA ASN A 58 -17.40 4.80 5.70
C ASN A 58 -16.53 5.22 4.50
N ARG A 59 -15.41 5.92 4.72
CA ARG A 59 -14.48 6.41 3.69
C ARG A 59 -13.13 5.71 3.68
N GLU A 60 -12.91 4.71 4.54
CA GLU A 60 -11.64 3.99 4.60
C GLU A 60 -11.26 3.23 3.32
N ARG A 61 -12.25 2.88 2.49
CA ARG A 61 -12.03 2.02 1.31
C ARG A 61 -11.79 2.86 0.07
N ILE A 62 -10.63 2.68 -0.54
CA ILE A 62 -10.32 3.12 -1.90
C ILE A 62 -10.41 1.96 -2.88
N ALA A 63 -10.57 2.25 -4.17
CA ALA A 63 -10.54 1.23 -5.21
C ALA A 63 -9.24 0.41 -5.15
N GLU A 64 -9.35 -0.90 -5.28
CA GLU A 64 -8.18 -1.77 -5.36
C GLU A 64 -7.49 -1.67 -6.72
N ARG A 65 -6.26 -2.19 -6.83
CA ARG A 65 -5.50 -2.20 -8.08
C ARG A 65 -6.09 -3.20 -9.07
N GLN A 66 -6.10 -2.84 -10.36
CA GLN A 66 -6.48 -3.73 -11.45
C GLN A 66 -5.35 -3.82 -12.48
N PRO A 67 -4.60 -4.94 -12.58
CA PRO A 67 -4.57 -6.11 -11.69
C PRO A 67 -3.69 -5.89 -10.45
N HIS A 68 -3.26 -6.96 -9.77
CA HIS A 68 -2.34 -6.93 -8.62
C HIS A 68 -2.91 -6.33 -7.33
N ALA A 69 -4.18 -6.61 -7.03
CA ALA A 69 -4.86 -6.12 -5.83
C ALA A 69 -4.24 -6.68 -4.54
N LYS A 70 -4.11 -8.01 -4.43
CA LYS A 70 -3.53 -8.68 -3.25
C LYS A 70 -2.00 -8.62 -3.29
N GLY A 71 -1.40 -8.10 -2.23
CA GLY A 71 0.05 -7.99 -2.13
C GLY A 71 0.54 -7.47 -0.78
N SER A 72 1.85 -7.53 -0.59
CA SER A 72 2.57 -7.03 0.59
C SER A 72 3.82 -6.28 0.15
N GLY A 73 4.45 -5.53 1.04
CA GLY A 73 5.64 -4.75 0.72
C GLY A 73 6.61 -4.63 1.88
N ALA A 74 7.84 -4.26 1.55
CA ALA A 74 8.91 -4.01 2.51
C ALA A 74 9.81 -2.89 1.99
N PHE A 75 10.45 -2.18 2.92
CA PHE A 75 11.54 -1.26 2.59
C PHE A 75 12.88 -1.99 2.68
N GLY A 76 13.87 -1.48 1.96
CA GLY A 76 15.23 -2.00 1.96
C GLY A 76 16.19 -1.04 1.26
N HIS A 77 17.34 -1.54 0.84
CA HIS A 77 18.30 -0.77 0.05
C HIS A 77 18.86 -1.60 -1.10
N PHE A 78 19.16 -0.92 -2.20
CA PHE A 78 19.94 -1.41 -3.32
C PHE A 78 21.38 -0.92 -3.19
N GLU A 79 22.34 -1.78 -3.50
CA GLU A 79 23.78 -1.48 -3.43
C GLU A 79 24.47 -1.94 -4.71
N VAL A 80 25.16 -1.00 -5.37
CA VAL A 80 25.91 -1.29 -6.60
C VAL A 80 27.19 -2.04 -6.25
N THR A 81 27.32 -3.26 -6.75
CA THR A 81 28.51 -4.12 -6.52
C THR A 81 29.42 -4.25 -7.74
N GLN A 82 28.97 -3.84 -8.93
CA GLN A 82 29.70 -3.93 -10.20
C GLN A 82 29.55 -2.63 -10.98
N ASP A 83 30.58 -2.27 -11.76
CA ASP A 83 30.56 -1.04 -12.57
C ASP A 83 29.87 -1.26 -13.93
N LEU A 84 28.72 -0.61 -14.09
CA LEU A 84 27.92 -0.60 -15.32
C LEU A 84 27.90 0.78 -16.01
N SER A 85 28.79 1.69 -15.62
CA SER A 85 28.83 3.09 -16.11
C SER A 85 28.99 3.19 -17.63
N GLN A 86 29.60 2.18 -18.26
CA GLN A 86 29.70 2.09 -19.73
C GLN A 86 28.33 1.98 -20.43
N TYR A 87 27.29 1.47 -19.75
CA TYR A 87 25.97 1.23 -20.32
C TYR A 87 24.95 2.32 -19.94
N THR A 88 25.11 2.93 -18.76
CA THR A 88 24.13 3.89 -18.25
C THR A 88 24.78 4.95 -17.35
N LYS A 89 24.31 6.19 -17.52
CA LYS A 89 24.68 7.35 -16.68
C LYS A 89 23.74 7.55 -15.48
N ALA A 90 22.76 6.66 -15.28
CA ALA A 90 21.78 6.80 -14.21
C ALA A 90 22.47 6.76 -12.84
N ALA A 91 22.21 7.75 -11.99
CA ALA A 91 22.86 7.89 -10.68
C ALA A 91 22.72 6.63 -9.81
N VAL A 92 21.55 5.99 -9.82
CA VAL A 92 21.26 4.76 -9.05
C VAL A 92 22.18 3.57 -9.37
N PHE A 93 22.82 3.56 -10.55
CA PHE A 93 23.67 2.46 -11.00
C PHE A 93 25.17 2.81 -11.05
N GLN A 94 25.58 4.00 -10.56
CA GLN A 94 26.99 4.38 -10.53
C GLN A 94 27.73 3.64 -9.40
N PRO A 95 29.03 3.31 -9.57
CA PRO A 95 29.82 2.60 -8.56
C PRO A 95 29.75 3.23 -7.16
N GLY A 96 29.64 2.39 -6.12
CA GLY A 96 29.55 2.83 -4.72
C GLY A 96 28.20 3.42 -4.31
N THR A 97 27.22 3.44 -5.21
CA THR A 97 25.89 3.97 -4.89
C THR A 97 25.09 2.98 -4.03
N LYS A 98 24.52 3.51 -2.95
CA LYS A 98 23.48 2.85 -2.14
C LYS A 98 22.20 3.67 -2.23
N THR A 99 21.07 3.03 -2.47
CA THR A 99 19.79 3.71 -2.69
C THR A 99 18.69 3.03 -1.90
N ASP A 100 17.94 3.82 -1.12
CA ASP A 100 16.76 3.30 -0.42
C ASP A 100 15.71 2.83 -1.41
N THR A 101 14.99 1.77 -1.05
CA THR A 101 14.01 1.13 -1.92
C THR A 101 12.74 0.74 -1.18
N LEU A 102 11.66 0.67 -1.95
CA LEU A 102 10.40 0.04 -1.56
C LEU A 102 10.09 -1.07 -2.57
N ILE A 103 9.86 -2.28 -2.08
CA ILE A 103 9.37 -3.39 -2.90
C ILE A 103 7.91 -3.70 -2.57
N ARG A 104 7.12 -4.00 -3.60
CA ARG A 104 5.78 -4.58 -3.47
C ARG A 104 5.67 -5.89 -4.24
N PHE A 105 5.35 -6.96 -3.52
CA PHE A 105 4.97 -8.26 -4.06
C PHE A 105 3.46 -8.36 -4.22
N SER A 106 2.99 -9.11 -5.21
CA SER A 106 1.54 -9.31 -5.41
C SER A 106 1.24 -10.54 -6.26
N THR A 107 0.02 -11.08 -6.13
CA THR A 107 -0.60 -11.91 -7.18
C THR A 107 -1.14 -11.00 -8.30
N VAL A 108 -1.84 -11.53 -9.30
CA VAL A 108 -2.34 -10.77 -10.47
C VAL A 108 -3.87 -10.73 -10.51
N ALA A 109 -4.51 -11.90 -10.62
CA ALA A 109 -5.92 -11.99 -10.96
C ALA A 109 -6.86 -11.73 -9.77
N GLY A 110 -6.48 -12.22 -8.60
CA GLY A 110 -7.31 -12.16 -7.39
C GLY A 110 -7.58 -10.75 -6.88
N GLU A 111 -8.74 -10.56 -6.25
CA GLU A 111 -9.11 -9.34 -5.52
C GLU A 111 -8.32 -9.20 -4.20
N ARG A 112 -8.45 -8.08 -3.49
CA ARG A 112 -7.71 -7.81 -2.24
C ARG A 112 -7.86 -8.90 -1.17
N GLY A 113 -8.95 -9.65 -1.17
CA GLY A 113 -9.23 -10.75 -0.23
C GLY A 113 -8.76 -12.14 -0.68
N SER A 114 -8.13 -12.28 -1.87
CA SER A 114 -7.77 -13.59 -2.41
C SER A 114 -6.61 -14.27 -1.65
N PRO A 115 -6.53 -15.61 -1.63
CA PRO A 115 -5.39 -16.34 -1.08
C PRO A 115 -4.07 -16.00 -1.80
N ASP A 116 -2.98 -15.85 -1.06
CA ASP A 116 -1.65 -15.59 -1.65
C ASP A 116 -1.05 -16.80 -2.39
N THR A 117 -1.58 -17.99 -2.11
CA THR A 117 -1.07 -19.28 -2.60
C THR A 117 -1.74 -19.76 -3.88
N TRP A 118 -2.60 -18.97 -4.51
CA TRP A 118 -3.14 -19.29 -5.84
C TRP A 118 -2.05 -19.31 -6.90
N ARG A 119 -2.15 -20.25 -7.86
CA ARG A 119 -1.28 -20.25 -9.05
C ARG A 119 -1.54 -18.99 -9.85
N ASP A 120 -0.49 -18.19 -10.04
CA ASP A 120 -0.54 -16.89 -10.73
C ASP A 120 0.92 -16.44 -10.98
N PRO A 121 1.22 -15.53 -11.91
CA PRO A 121 2.47 -14.77 -11.83
C PRO A 121 2.56 -13.99 -10.51
N ARG A 122 3.74 -13.51 -10.18
CA ARG A 122 3.96 -12.64 -9.03
C ARG A 122 4.55 -11.32 -9.46
N GLY A 123 3.87 -10.23 -9.10
CA GLY A 123 4.41 -8.88 -9.23
C GLY A 123 5.63 -8.71 -8.34
N PHE A 124 6.67 -8.08 -8.88
CA PHE A 124 7.92 -7.73 -8.21
C PHE A 124 8.23 -6.27 -8.58
N ALA A 125 7.49 -5.33 -7.98
CA ALA A 125 7.62 -3.91 -8.28
C ALA A 125 8.60 -3.26 -7.31
N LEU A 126 9.71 -2.72 -7.81
CA LEU A 126 10.77 -2.12 -7.02
C LEU A 126 10.90 -0.62 -7.34
N LYS A 127 10.74 0.21 -6.32
CA LYS A 127 10.95 1.66 -6.36
C LYS A 127 12.29 2.01 -5.75
N PHE A 128 13.07 2.83 -6.44
CA PHE A 128 14.34 3.37 -6.00
C PHE A 128 14.21 4.87 -5.75
N TYR A 129 14.57 5.31 -4.54
CA TYR A 129 14.56 6.73 -4.16
C TYR A 129 15.90 7.37 -4.52
N THR A 130 16.09 7.65 -5.82
CA THR A 130 17.37 8.13 -6.35
C THR A 130 17.55 9.65 -6.15
N SER A 131 18.78 10.15 -6.25
CA SER A 131 19.09 11.59 -6.22
C SER A 131 18.53 12.39 -7.41
N GLN A 132 18.08 11.70 -8.47
CA GLN A 132 17.51 12.29 -9.68
C GLN A 132 16.00 12.01 -9.82
N GLY A 133 15.35 11.66 -8.71
CA GLY A 133 13.93 11.31 -8.66
C GLY A 133 13.69 9.81 -8.51
N ASN A 134 12.43 9.43 -8.39
CA ASN A 134 12.07 8.03 -8.20
C ASN A 134 12.20 7.26 -9.52
N TYR A 135 12.87 6.12 -9.46
CA TYR A 135 12.91 5.15 -10.55
C TYR A 135 12.09 3.92 -10.16
N ASP A 136 11.15 3.51 -10.99
CA ASP A 136 10.28 2.36 -10.74
C ASP A 136 10.55 1.25 -11.74
N MET A 137 11.16 0.15 -11.27
CA MET A 137 11.30 -1.09 -12.03
C MET A 137 10.10 -1.99 -11.72
N VAL A 138 9.07 -1.90 -12.56
CA VAL A 138 7.80 -2.63 -12.38
C VAL A 138 7.88 -4.00 -13.04
N GLY A 139 8.49 -4.96 -12.33
CA GLY A 139 8.74 -6.31 -12.83
C GLY A 139 7.73 -7.38 -12.38
N ASN A 140 7.96 -8.60 -12.87
CA ASN A 140 7.30 -9.84 -12.45
C ASN A 140 8.37 -10.91 -12.13
N ASN A 141 7.95 -12.01 -11.51
CA ASN A 141 8.78 -13.19 -11.27
C ASN A 141 9.00 -14.09 -12.51
N THR A 142 8.71 -13.58 -13.71
CA THR A 142 8.87 -14.28 -15.00
C THR A 142 9.54 -13.34 -16.01
N PRO A 143 10.47 -13.84 -16.85
CA PRO A 143 11.14 -13.02 -17.86
C PRO A 143 10.30 -12.77 -19.13
N VAL A 144 9.16 -13.45 -19.26
CA VAL A 144 8.24 -13.33 -20.40
C VAL A 144 6.81 -13.04 -19.93
N PHE A 145 5.94 -12.68 -20.87
CA PHE A 145 4.53 -12.42 -20.62
C PHE A 145 3.63 -13.15 -21.63
N PHE A 146 2.35 -13.29 -21.30
CA PHE A 146 1.37 -14.09 -22.06
C PHE A 146 1.04 -13.51 -23.44
N ILE A 147 1.24 -12.21 -23.60
CA ILE A 147 0.90 -11.47 -24.81
C ILE A 147 2.04 -10.51 -25.15
N ARG A 148 2.17 -10.22 -26.44
CA ARG A 148 3.16 -9.26 -26.99
C ARG A 148 2.52 -7.97 -27.52
N ASP A 149 1.20 -7.88 -27.51
CA ASP A 149 0.43 -6.73 -27.98
C ASP A 149 -0.41 -6.17 -26.79
N PRO A 150 -0.18 -4.92 -26.36
CA PRO A 150 -0.88 -4.33 -25.23
C PRO A 150 -2.38 -4.18 -25.45
N LEU A 151 -2.85 -4.10 -26.71
CA LEU A 151 -4.29 -4.05 -27.02
C LEU A 151 -5.02 -5.30 -26.52
N LYS A 152 -4.33 -6.43 -26.32
CA LYS A 152 -4.94 -7.65 -25.80
C LYS A 152 -4.96 -7.72 -24.27
N PHE A 153 -4.31 -6.79 -23.57
CA PHE A 153 -4.14 -6.87 -22.11
C PHE A 153 -5.46 -6.83 -21.34
N GLN A 154 -6.37 -5.91 -21.67
CA GLN A 154 -7.66 -5.87 -20.97
C GLN A 154 -8.51 -7.12 -21.23
N HIS A 155 -8.37 -7.75 -22.39
CA HIS A 155 -9.06 -9.00 -22.70
C HIS A 155 -8.48 -10.15 -21.86
N PHE A 156 -7.15 -10.27 -21.83
CA PHE A 156 -6.44 -11.24 -20.98
C PHE A 156 -6.81 -11.10 -19.50
N ILE A 157 -6.75 -9.88 -18.94
CA ILE A 157 -7.05 -9.66 -17.52
C ILE A 157 -8.51 -9.98 -17.20
N ARG A 158 -9.46 -9.68 -18.11
CA ARG A 158 -10.87 -10.06 -17.93
C ARG A 158 -11.05 -11.58 -17.96
N SER A 159 -10.35 -12.28 -18.85
CA SER A 159 -10.43 -13.74 -18.99
C SER A 159 -9.95 -14.48 -17.74
N GLN A 160 -8.93 -13.97 -17.06
CA GLN A 160 -8.38 -14.54 -15.83
C GLN A 160 -9.19 -14.25 -14.55
N LYS A 161 -10.17 -13.33 -14.63
CA LYS A 161 -10.98 -12.87 -13.51
C LYS A 161 -12.32 -13.62 -13.46
N ARG A 162 -13.41 -12.89 -13.28
CA ARG A 162 -14.75 -13.40 -13.03
C ARG A 162 -15.64 -13.12 -14.23
N ARG A 163 -16.56 -14.02 -14.52
CA ARG A 163 -17.62 -13.77 -15.48
C ARG A 163 -18.52 -12.64 -14.99
N ALA A 164 -19.05 -11.87 -15.94
CA ALA A 164 -19.91 -10.74 -15.65
C ALA A 164 -21.31 -11.14 -15.16
N ASP A 165 -21.78 -12.33 -15.52
CA ASP A 165 -23.13 -12.81 -15.21
C ASP A 165 -23.27 -13.40 -13.80
N ASN A 166 -22.26 -14.12 -13.32
CA ASN A 166 -22.33 -14.84 -12.04
C ASN A 166 -21.19 -14.50 -11.05
N GLY A 167 -20.21 -13.69 -11.45
CA GLY A 167 -19.10 -13.33 -10.56
C GLY A 167 -18.16 -14.49 -10.20
N LEU A 168 -18.19 -15.61 -10.93
CA LEU A 168 -17.32 -16.77 -10.70
C LEU A 168 -16.15 -16.78 -11.69
N ARG A 169 -15.03 -17.40 -11.30
CA ARG A 169 -13.94 -17.73 -12.22
C ARG A 169 -14.39 -18.89 -13.13
N ASP A 170 -13.91 -18.92 -14.36
CA ASP A 170 -14.28 -19.91 -15.37
C ASP A 170 -13.03 -20.46 -16.07
N HIS A 171 -12.96 -21.78 -16.25
CA HIS A 171 -11.87 -22.43 -16.95
C HIS A 171 -12.01 -22.32 -18.47
N ASP A 172 -13.22 -22.18 -19.01
CA ASP A 172 -13.43 -22.01 -20.45
C ASP A 172 -12.95 -20.62 -20.94
N MET A 173 -12.79 -19.66 -20.02
CA MET A 173 -12.25 -18.33 -20.30
C MET A 173 -10.73 -18.23 -20.14
N GLN A 174 -10.11 -19.15 -19.39
CA GLN A 174 -8.72 -19.03 -18.90
C GLN A 174 -7.71 -19.69 -19.80
#